data_AF-A0A9E3EQK7-F1
#
_entry.id   AF-A0A9E3EQK7-F1
#
_cell.length_a   1.000
_cell.length_b   1.000
_cell.length_c   1.000
_cell.angle_alpha   90.00
_cell.angle_beta   90.00
_cell.angle_gamma   90.00
#
_symmetry.space_group_name_H-M   'P 1'
#
loop_
_entity.id
_entity.type
_entity.pdbx_description
1 polymer ?
#
loop_
_entity_poly.entity_id
_entity_poly.type
_entity_poly.pdbx_seq_one_letter_code
_entity_poly.pdbx_strand_id
1 'polypeptide(L)'
;MNKHPVPPFVSLSRSQAKVFEQLSDEEFWLYVTEAAHLSPSSPSQADEYLVCRLGIRHCMFPLALLGEVVPPPHQRTVLPDVPPWMPGLATWRNEIIAEIDLEAYLWNGVEQGDKTADTRYPQRPPDLLLVVQAQGVTLGLLVTAVNTVARFDTKHIVPLELAPDWCSVLSPKAVRGILDDVLVLNISAIFDDIVRNIKEQSLS
;
A
#
# COMPACT_ATOMS: atom_id res chain seq x y z
N MET A 1 12.98 37.34 25.45
CA MET A 1 12.77 36.09 26.22
C MET A 1 11.57 35.40 25.58
N ASN A 2 11.79 34.73 24.45
CA ASN A 2 10.72 34.18 23.63
C ASN A 2 10.23 32.89 24.28
N LYS A 3 9.01 32.95 24.83
CA LYS A 3 8.33 31.79 25.38
C LYS A 3 7.81 30.98 24.20
N HIS A 4 8.59 30.01 23.74
CA HIS A 4 8.08 29.01 22.81
C HIS A 4 7.07 28.12 23.55
N PRO A 5 5.84 27.96 23.03
CA PRO A 5 4.89 27.01 23.60
C PRO A 5 5.48 25.61 23.49
N VAL A 6 5.45 24.85 24.60
CA VAL A 6 5.85 23.44 24.60
C VAL A 6 4.77 22.67 23.84
N PRO A 7 5.05 22.11 22.65
CA PRO A 7 4.03 21.37 21.93
C PRO A 7 3.63 20.14 22.76
N PRO A 8 2.35 19.72 22.75
CA PRO A 8 1.96 18.43 23.30
C PRO A 8 2.81 17.36 22.62
N PHE A 9 3.23 16.33 23.35
CA PHE A 9 4.05 15.23 22.81
C PHE A 9 3.31 14.54 21.66
N VAL A 10 3.45 15.07 20.46
CA VAL A 10 3.09 14.40 19.21
C VAL A 10 4.25 13.46 18.95
N SER A 11 3.97 12.16 18.89
CA SER A 11 4.95 11.18 18.44
C SER A 11 5.26 11.49 16.98
N LEU A 12 6.27 12.33 16.75
CA LEU A 12 6.69 12.71 15.41
C LEU A 12 7.26 11.49 14.71
N SER A 13 6.73 11.24 13.54
CA SER A 13 7.11 10.09 12.74
C SER A 13 8.43 10.36 12.01
N ARG A 14 9.16 9.32 11.60
CA ARG A 14 10.52 9.49 11.03
C ARG A 14 10.49 10.20 9.68
N SER A 15 9.39 10.07 8.94
CA SER A 15 9.14 10.83 7.70
C SER A 15 8.84 12.30 7.98
N GLN A 16 8.08 12.61 9.04
CA GLN A 16 7.83 13.99 9.47
C GLN A 16 9.11 14.69 9.92
N ALA A 17 10.01 13.98 10.61
CA ALA A 17 11.29 14.53 11.04
C ALA A 17 12.14 15.04 9.85
N LYS A 18 12.16 14.31 8.73
CA LYS A 18 12.88 14.75 7.51
C LYS A 18 12.27 15.97 6.85
N VAL A 19 10.94 16.12 6.91
CA VAL A 19 10.25 17.31 6.40
C VAL A 19 10.58 18.52 7.27
N PHE A 20 10.63 18.35 8.60
CA PHE A 20 11.01 19.43 9.51
C PHE A 20 12.48 19.84 9.40
N GLU A 21 13.37 18.91 9.04
CA GLU A 21 14.78 19.23 8.77
C GLU A 21 14.97 20.22 7.60
N GLN A 22 13.96 20.39 6.74
CA GLN A 22 14.02 21.28 5.57
C GLN A 22 13.32 22.63 5.79
N LEU A 23 12.58 22.80 6.91
CA LEU A 23 11.87 24.05 7.21
C LEU A 23 12.78 25.01 7.98
N SER A 24 12.62 26.31 7.72
CA SER A 24 13.17 27.34 8.60
C SER A 24 12.45 27.36 9.96
N ASP A 25 13.09 27.93 10.98
CA ASP A 25 12.49 28.06 12.31
C ASP A 25 11.12 28.77 12.27
N GLU A 26 10.95 29.76 11.41
CA GLU A 26 9.69 30.51 11.27
C GLU A 26 8.57 29.66 10.63
N GLU A 27 8.89 28.89 9.58
CA GLU A 27 7.95 27.97 8.94
C GLU A 27 7.58 26.80 9.86
N PHE A 28 8.53 26.30 10.62
CA PHE A 28 8.29 25.28 11.64
C PHE A 28 7.32 25.80 12.71
N TRP A 29 7.54 27.00 13.26
CA TRP A 29 6.64 27.56 14.26
C TRP A 29 5.26 27.90 13.70
N LEU A 30 5.17 28.33 12.44
CA LEU A 30 3.88 28.54 11.75
C LEU A 30 3.12 27.22 11.60
N TYR A 31 3.80 26.16 11.15
CA TYR A 31 3.24 24.81 11.03
C TYR A 31 2.74 24.27 12.38
N VAL A 32 3.54 24.40 13.44
CA VAL A 32 3.16 23.97 14.79
C VAL A 32 1.96 24.77 15.32
N THR A 33 1.90 26.07 15.02
CA THR A 33 0.80 26.94 15.45
C THR A 33 -0.50 26.59 14.70
N GLU A 34 -0.42 26.36 13.40
CA GLU A 34 -1.54 25.90 12.58
C GLU A 34 -2.04 24.51 13.01
N ALA A 35 -1.12 23.58 13.32
CA ALA A 35 -1.44 22.26 13.87
C ALA A 35 -2.05 22.34 15.28
N ALA A 36 -1.63 23.29 16.13
CA ALA A 36 -2.20 23.48 17.46
C ALA A 36 -3.61 24.12 17.43
N HIS A 37 -3.89 24.97 16.43
CA HIS A 37 -5.23 25.52 16.19
C HIS A 37 -6.22 24.47 15.68
N LEU A 38 -5.73 23.35 15.14
CA LEU A 38 -6.53 22.15 14.82
C LEU A 38 -6.81 21.26 16.05
N SER A 39 -7.04 21.86 17.23
CA SER A 39 -7.34 21.14 18.48
C SER A 39 -8.51 20.13 18.35
N PRO A 40 -8.52 19.03 19.13
CA PRO A 40 -9.19 17.79 18.78
C PRO A 40 -10.67 17.83 19.16
N SER A 41 -11.55 18.13 18.21
CA SER A 41 -12.99 17.95 18.37
C SER A 41 -13.63 17.34 17.13
N SER A 42 -13.02 16.27 16.65
CA SER A 42 -13.64 15.25 15.81
C SER A 42 -12.99 13.94 16.23
N PRO A 43 -13.70 12.80 16.32
CA PRO A 43 -13.00 11.53 16.47
C PRO A 43 -11.94 11.50 15.36
N SER A 44 -10.67 11.40 15.74
CA SER A 44 -9.59 11.15 14.78
C SER A 44 -10.08 9.95 13.97
N GLN A 45 -10.33 10.15 12.69
CA GLN A 45 -10.88 9.14 11.79
C GLN A 45 -9.74 8.18 11.45
N ALA A 46 -9.15 7.59 12.49
CA ALA A 46 -8.04 6.69 12.42
C ALA A 46 -8.61 5.35 12.00
N ASP A 47 -8.49 5.06 10.72
CA ASP A 47 -8.95 3.80 10.15
C ASP A 47 -7.98 2.68 10.55
N GLU A 48 -8.51 1.46 10.62
CA GLU A 48 -7.71 0.27 10.90
C GLU A 48 -7.10 -0.28 9.62
N TYR A 49 -5.80 -0.56 9.67
CA TYR A 49 -5.05 -1.12 8.57
C TYR A 49 -4.30 -2.37 9.03
N LEU A 50 -4.26 -3.36 8.15
CA LEU A 50 -3.32 -4.46 8.25
C LEU A 50 -1.99 -4.05 7.60
N VAL A 51 -0.90 -4.18 8.34
CA VAL A 51 0.45 -4.01 7.80
C VAL A 51 0.91 -5.35 7.23
N CYS A 52 1.23 -5.35 5.94
CA CYS A 52 1.70 -6.51 5.20
C CYS A 52 3.11 -6.25 4.67
N ARG A 53 3.83 -7.33 4.38
CA ARG A 53 5.13 -7.29 3.72
C ARG A 53 5.01 -7.79 2.28
N LEU A 54 5.59 -7.03 1.36
CA LEU A 54 5.76 -7.34 -0.06
C LEU A 54 7.27 -7.35 -0.33
N GLY A 55 7.86 -8.53 -0.43
CA GLY A 55 9.31 -8.70 -0.55
C GLY A 55 10.05 -8.05 0.63
N ILE A 56 10.76 -6.95 0.36
CA ILE A 56 11.51 -6.17 1.35
C ILE A 56 10.78 -4.92 1.86
N ARG A 57 9.59 -4.61 1.32
CA ARG A 57 8.81 -3.42 1.64
C ARG A 57 7.58 -3.77 2.48
N HIS A 58 7.06 -2.78 3.18
CA HIS A 58 5.79 -2.89 3.88
C HIS A 58 4.73 -2.07 3.16
N CYS A 59 3.50 -2.58 3.18
CA CYS A 59 2.33 -1.86 2.73
C CYS A 59 1.20 -1.95 3.77
N MET A 60 0.29 -0.99 3.71
CA MET A 60 -0.92 -0.96 4.52
C MET A 60 -2.12 -1.28 3.67
N PHE A 61 -2.95 -2.19 4.19
CA PHE A 61 -4.19 -2.62 3.60
C PHE A 61 -5.34 -2.25 4.54
N PRO A 62 -6.39 -1.51 4.11
CA PRO A 62 -7.54 -1.19 4.95
C PRO A 62 -8.20 -2.46 5.49
N LEU A 63 -8.24 -2.62 6.81
CA LEU A 63 -8.73 -3.84 7.45
C LEU A 63 -10.22 -4.09 7.13
N ALA A 64 -11.00 -3.04 6.92
CA ALA A 64 -12.42 -3.13 6.57
C ALA A 64 -12.72 -3.86 5.25
N LEU A 65 -11.74 -4.00 4.35
CA LEU A 65 -11.88 -4.71 3.07
C LEU A 65 -11.34 -6.14 3.12
N LEU A 66 -10.69 -6.52 4.22
CA LEU A 66 -10.11 -7.84 4.40
C LEU A 66 -11.18 -8.82 4.87
N GLY A 67 -11.44 -9.85 4.06
CA GLY A 67 -12.32 -10.95 4.45
C GLY A 67 -11.58 -12.02 5.27
N GLU A 68 -10.44 -12.48 4.76
CA GLU A 68 -9.70 -13.58 5.37
C GLU A 68 -8.20 -13.52 5.01
N VAL A 69 -7.34 -14.08 5.88
CA VAL A 69 -5.93 -14.34 5.59
C VAL A 69 -5.75 -15.86 5.59
N VAL A 70 -5.39 -16.42 4.45
CA VAL A 70 -5.24 -17.86 4.26
C VAL A 70 -3.87 -18.18 3.66
N PRO A 71 -3.34 -19.41 3.84
CA PRO A 71 -2.22 -19.85 3.03
C PRO A 71 -2.61 -19.85 1.53
N PRO A 72 -1.65 -19.60 0.61
CA PRO A 72 -1.90 -19.74 -0.81
C PRO A 72 -2.36 -21.16 -1.15
N PRO A 73 -3.24 -21.33 -2.15
CA PRO A 73 -3.70 -22.65 -2.56
C PRO A 73 -2.54 -23.49 -3.10
N HIS A 74 -2.54 -24.78 -2.76
CA HIS A 74 -1.53 -25.73 -3.27
C HIS A 74 -1.64 -25.96 -4.78
N GLN A 75 -2.82 -25.74 -5.35
CA GLN A 75 -3.10 -25.86 -6.77
C GLN A 75 -3.84 -24.62 -7.24
N ARG A 76 -3.35 -24.03 -8.33
CA ARG A 76 -4.00 -22.91 -9.01
C ARG A 76 -4.26 -23.24 -10.46
N THR A 77 -5.34 -22.70 -10.99
CA THR A 77 -5.65 -22.79 -12.41
C THR A 77 -4.93 -21.66 -13.14
N VAL A 78 -3.97 -22.02 -13.99
CA VAL A 78 -3.25 -21.06 -14.83
C VAL A 78 -4.08 -20.77 -16.07
N LEU A 79 -4.22 -19.49 -16.40
CA LEU A 79 -4.90 -19.04 -17.61
C LEU A 79 -3.85 -18.65 -18.66
N PRO A 80 -4.12 -18.90 -19.96
CA PRO A 80 -3.28 -18.35 -21.03
C PRO A 80 -3.46 -16.82 -21.13
N ASP A 81 -2.43 -16.15 -21.65
CA ASP A 81 -2.44 -14.74 -22.04
C ASP A 81 -2.78 -13.72 -20.93
N VAL A 82 -2.70 -14.11 -19.65
CA VAL A 82 -2.93 -13.20 -18.50
C VAL A 82 -1.73 -12.31 -18.21
N PRO A 83 -1.94 -11.16 -17.53
CA PRO A 83 -0.84 -10.30 -17.12
C PRO A 83 0.13 -11.03 -16.17
N PRO A 84 1.44 -10.72 -16.20
CA PRO A 84 2.44 -11.40 -15.36
C PRO A 84 2.18 -11.33 -13.85
N TRP A 85 1.45 -10.32 -13.38
CA TRP A 85 1.04 -10.15 -11.99
C TRP A 85 -0.18 -10.99 -11.60
N MET A 86 -0.85 -11.66 -12.53
CA MET A 86 -1.99 -12.53 -12.27
C MET A 86 -1.57 -13.99 -12.45
N PRO A 87 -1.01 -14.64 -11.43
CA PRO A 87 -0.50 -15.99 -11.59
C PRO A 87 -1.57 -17.05 -11.84
N GLY A 88 -2.85 -16.77 -11.57
CA GLY A 88 -3.94 -17.68 -11.92
C GLY A 88 -5.23 -17.44 -11.14
N LEU A 89 -6.04 -18.47 -11.09
CA LEU A 89 -7.30 -18.53 -10.35
C LEU A 89 -7.21 -19.55 -9.21
N ALA A 90 -7.90 -19.24 -8.11
CA ALA A 90 -8.06 -20.11 -6.95
C ALA A 90 -9.53 -20.35 -6.62
N THR A 91 -9.81 -21.44 -5.91
CA THR A 91 -11.11 -21.64 -5.28
C THR A 91 -11.07 -21.17 -3.83
N TRP A 92 -12.01 -20.31 -3.45
CA TRP A 92 -12.23 -19.88 -2.07
C TRP A 92 -13.72 -19.98 -1.75
N ARG A 93 -14.08 -20.77 -0.73
CA ARG A 93 -15.48 -21.01 -0.31
C ARG A 93 -16.44 -21.35 -1.47
N ASN A 94 -15.97 -22.20 -2.38
CA ASN A 94 -16.69 -22.61 -3.60
C ASN A 94 -16.90 -21.50 -4.64
N GLU A 95 -16.24 -20.34 -4.47
CA GLU A 95 -16.15 -19.28 -5.47
C GLU A 95 -14.78 -19.31 -6.16
N ILE A 96 -14.75 -18.98 -7.45
CA ILE A 96 -13.50 -18.81 -8.20
C ILE A 96 -13.07 -17.35 -8.04
N ILE A 97 -11.86 -17.14 -7.53
CA ILE A 97 -11.27 -15.82 -7.34
C ILE A 97 -9.98 -15.69 -8.15
N ALA A 98 -9.71 -14.50 -8.67
CA ALA A 98 -8.44 -14.18 -9.29
C ALA A 98 -7.36 -13.99 -8.21
N GLU A 99 -6.20 -14.61 -8.41
CA GLU A 99 -5.03 -14.42 -7.57
C GLU A 99 -4.12 -13.38 -8.21
N ILE A 100 -3.69 -12.41 -7.40
CA ILE A 100 -2.91 -11.26 -7.81
C ILE A 100 -1.62 -11.27 -7.00
N ASP A 101 -0.47 -11.37 -7.67
CA ASP A 101 0.82 -11.07 -7.08
C ASP A 101 0.92 -9.55 -6.89
N LEU A 102 0.72 -9.11 -5.65
CA LEU A 102 0.64 -7.68 -5.34
C LEU A 102 2.01 -6.99 -5.46
N GLU A 103 3.11 -7.70 -5.21
CA GLU A 103 4.46 -7.15 -5.41
C GLU A 103 4.71 -6.93 -6.90
N ALA A 104 4.45 -7.95 -7.72
CA ALA A 104 4.56 -7.84 -9.17
C ALA A 104 3.64 -6.75 -9.72
N TYR A 105 2.38 -6.68 -9.28
CA TYR A 105 1.42 -5.67 -9.74
C TYR A 105 1.90 -4.23 -9.47
N LEU A 106 2.40 -3.95 -8.27
CA LEU A 106 2.83 -2.60 -7.88
C LEU A 106 4.07 -2.13 -8.64
N TRP A 107 4.96 -3.06 -9.02
CA TRP A 107 6.23 -2.77 -9.70
C TRP A 107 6.22 -3.04 -11.21
N ASN A 108 5.10 -3.50 -11.78
CA ASN A 108 5.01 -3.87 -13.20
C ASN A 108 5.18 -2.69 -14.19
N GLY A 109 5.24 -1.45 -13.70
CA GLY A 109 5.52 -0.25 -14.52
C GLY A 109 6.98 -0.10 -14.96
N VAL A 110 7.87 -0.98 -14.49
CA VAL A 110 9.25 -1.04 -14.97
C VAL A 110 9.29 -1.82 -16.28
N GLU A 111 9.28 -1.10 -17.42
CA GLU A 111 9.91 -1.65 -18.62
C GLU A 111 11.32 -2.08 -18.20
N GLN A 112 11.60 -3.39 -18.24
CA GLN A 112 12.92 -3.94 -17.94
C GLN A 112 13.93 -3.52 -19.04
N GLY A 113 14.26 -2.23 -19.06
CA GLY A 113 15.39 -1.67 -19.78
C GLY A 113 16.64 -1.83 -18.92
N ASP A 114 17.12 -3.07 -18.77
CA ASP A 114 18.53 -3.46 -18.79
C ASP A 114 18.64 -4.92 -18.28
N LYS A 115 18.98 -5.84 -19.19
CA LYS A 115 19.15 -7.28 -18.93
C LYS A 115 20.50 -7.60 -18.24
N THR A 116 21.05 -6.70 -17.43
CA THR A 116 22.41 -6.86 -16.88
C THR A 116 22.55 -6.73 -15.37
N ALA A 117 21.46 -6.52 -14.61
CA ALA A 117 21.51 -6.65 -13.16
C ALA A 117 20.83 -7.95 -12.72
N ASP A 118 21.55 -8.75 -11.95
CA ASP A 118 21.09 -9.92 -11.19
C ASP A 118 20.14 -9.49 -10.05
N THR A 119 19.14 -8.66 -10.36
CA THR A 119 18.06 -8.19 -9.49
C THR A 119 16.79 -9.00 -9.73
N ARG A 120 16.95 -10.31 -9.92
CA ARG A 120 15.88 -11.23 -9.53
C ARG A 120 15.73 -11.03 -8.03
N TYR A 121 14.78 -10.17 -7.61
CA TYR A 121 14.21 -10.29 -6.28
C TYR A 121 14.00 -11.78 -6.06
N PRO A 122 14.58 -12.38 -5.00
CA PRO A 122 14.42 -13.80 -4.77
C PRO A 122 12.91 -14.04 -4.83
N GLN A 123 12.48 -14.78 -5.84
CA GLN A 123 11.09 -15.15 -6.10
C GLN A 123 10.71 -16.14 -5.00
N ARG A 124 10.68 -15.64 -3.76
CA ARG A 124 10.14 -16.37 -2.65
C ARG A 124 8.65 -16.45 -2.96
N PRO A 125 8.07 -17.65 -3.04
CA PRO A 125 6.64 -17.75 -3.26
C PRO A 125 5.95 -16.92 -2.16
N PRO A 126 4.93 -16.12 -2.50
CA PRO A 126 4.15 -15.42 -1.50
C PRO A 126 3.65 -16.44 -0.48
N ASP A 127 3.82 -16.14 0.81
CA ASP A 127 3.52 -17.10 1.88
C ASP A 127 2.06 -17.03 2.31
N LEU A 128 1.32 -15.97 1.90
CA LEU A 128 -0.06 -15.71 2.32
C LEU A 128 -0.90 -15.16 1.16
N LEU A 129 -2.19 -15.49 1.20
CA LEU A 129 -3.23 -14.94 0.35
C LEU A 129 -4.20 -14.13 1.23
N LEU A 130 -4.29 -12.84 0.96
CA LEU A 130 -5.33 -11.98 1.54
C LEU A 130 -6.55 -12.08 0.65
N VAL A 131 -7.66 -12.60 1.18
CA VAL A 131 -8.93 -12.57 0.49
C VAL A 131 -9.60 -11.25 0.79
N VAL A 132 -9.81 -10.46 -0.26
CA VAL A 132 -10.21 -9.07 -0.18
C VAL A 132 -11.49 -8.86 -0.96
N GLN A 133 -12.41 -8.11 -0.38
CA GLN A 133 -13.68 -7.76 -1.01
C GLN A 133 -13.81 -6.25 -1.13
N ALA A 134 -13.96 -5.78 -2.36
CA ALA A 134 -14.25 -4.38 -2.64
C ALA A 134 -15.12 -4.28 -3.89
N GLN A 135 -16.07 -3.35 -3.89
CA GLN A 135 -16.94 -3.04 -5.04
C GLN A 135 -17.71 -4.25 -5.61
N GLY A 136 -18.08 -5.20 -4.75
CA GLY A 136 -18.80 -6.42 -5.15
C GLY A 136 -17.93 -7.47 -5.86
N VAL A 137 -16.61 -7.30 -5.85
CA VAL A 137 -15.64 -8.26 -6.40
C VAL A 137 -14.77 -8.81 -5.26
N THR A 138 -14.52 -10.12 -5.31
CA THR A 138 -13.57 -10.80 -4.41
C THR A 138 -12.29 -11.11 -5.17
N LEU A 139 -11.15 -10.68 -4.62
CA LEU A 139 -9.82 -10.97 -5.15
C LEU A 139 -8.95 -11.61 -4.07
N GLY A 140 -8.02 -12.47 -4.50
CA GLY A 140 -6.94 -12.96 -3.66
C GLY A 140 -5.67 -12.15 -3.91
N LEU A 141 -5.18 -11.41 -2.92
CA LEU A 141 -3.93 -10.67 -3.01
C LEU A 141 -2.82 -11.45 -2.32
N LEU A 142 -1.83 -11.87 -3.08
CA LEU A 142 -0.67 -12.60 -2.59
C LEU A 142 0.31 -11.62 -1.93
N VAL A 143 0.72 -11.94 -0.71
CA VAL A 143 1.69 -11.15 0.07
C VAL A 143 2.72 -12.06 0.71
N THR A 144 3.89 -11.51 1.04
CA THR A 144 4.96 -12.28 1.68
C THR A 144 4.69 -12.53 3.15
N ALA A 145 4.11 -11.57 3.87
CA ALA A 145 3.75 -11.74 5.28
C ALA A 145 2.67 -10.74 5.69
N VAL A 146 2.01 -11.03 6.81
CA VAL A 146 1.21 -10.07 7.57
C VAL A 146 1.91 -9.85 8.91
N ASN A 147 1.87 -8.62 9.42
CA ASN A 147 2.60 -8.24 10.63
C ASN A 147 1.64 -7.91 11.77
N THR A 148 1.02 -6.73 11.73
CA THR A 148 0.17 -6.22 12.79
C THR A 148 -1.01 -5.46 12.19
N VAL A 149 -2.08 -5.36 12.95
CA VAL A 149 -3.10 -4.34 12.73
C VAL A 149 -2.64 -3.07 13.44
N ALA A 150 -2.85 -1.92 12.80
CA ALA A 150 -2.58 -0.63 13.39
C ALA A 150 -3.59 0.42 12.91
N ARG A 151 -3.80 1.44 13.75
CA ARG A 151 -4.71 2.54 13.49
C ARG A 151 -3.94 3.74 13.00
N PHE A 152 -4.36 4.31 11.87
CA PHE A 152 -3.65 5.43 11.26
C PHE A 152 -4.61 6.53 10.85
N ASP A 153 -4.25 7.76 11.18
CA ASP A 153 -4.92 8.94 10.67
C ASP A 153 -4.37 9.26 9.28
N THR A 154 -5.25 9.19 8.28
CA THR A 154 -4.92 9.40 6.86
C THR A 154 -4.35 10.79 6.56
N LYS A 155 -4.51 11.76 7.47
CA LYS A 155 -3.94 13.11 7.33
C LYS A 155 -2.41 13.13 7.30
N HIS A 156 -1.76 12.09 7.83
CA HIS A 156 -0.30 12.00 7.86
C HIS A 156 0.29 11.29 6.64
N ILE A 157 -0.56 10.88 5.68
CA ILE A 157 -0.09 10.26 4.45
C ILE A 157 0.63 11.32 3.61
N VAL A 158 1.91 11.08 3.35
CA VAL A 158 2.69 11.89 2.43
C VAL A 158 2.31 11.48 1.00
N PRO A 159 1.87 12.42 0.14
CA PRO A 159 1.58 12.13 -1.26
C PRO A 159 2.78 11.51 -1.97
N LEU A 160 2.53 10.61 -2.93
CA LEU A 160 3.60 9.90 -3.66
C LEU A 160 4.54 10.85 -4.42
N GLU A 161 4.07 12.03 -4.82
CA GLU A 161 4.89 13.05 -5.50
C GLU A 161 6.01 13.61 -4.61
N LEU A 162 5.84 13.53 -3.29
CA LEU A 162 6.80 13.96 -2.28
C LEU A 162 7.52 12.76 -1.62
N ALA A 163 7.27 11.56 -2.14
CA ALA A 163 7.87 10.33 -1.64
C ALA A 163 9.35 10.19 -2.04
N PRO A 164 10.12 9.31 -1.38
CA PRO A 164 11.49 9.02 -1.77
C PRO A 164 11.60 8.47 -3.21
N ASP A 165 12.75 8.69 -3.86
CA ASP A 165 13.00 8.36 -5.27
C ASP A 165 12.69 6.91 -5.66
N TRP A 166 12.80 5.95 -4.73
CA TRP A 166 12.49 4.54 -5.00
C TRP A 166 11.01 4.30 -5.29
N CYS A 167 10.13 5.27 -4.99
CA CYS A 167 8.70 5.18 -5.27
C CYS A 167 8.33 5.60 -6.69
N SER A 168 9.26 6.22 -7.44
CA SER A 168 9.04 6.65 -8.83
C SER A 168 8.69 5.50 -9.79
N VAL A 169 9.09 4.27 -9.44
CA VAL A 169 8.85 3.05 -10.22
C VAL A 169 7.52 2.37 -9.90
N LEU A 170 6.78 2.86 -8.89
CA LEU A 170 5.48 2.31 -8.51
C LEU A 170 4.38 2.82 -9.44
N SER A 171 3.32 2.02 -9.59
CA SER A 171 2.09 2.52 -10.20
C SER A 171 1.48 3.65 -9.34
N PRO A 172 1.45 4.91 -9.82
CA PRO A 172 1.04 6.05 -9.01
C PRO A 172 -0.45 6.02 -8.64
N LYS A 173 -1.26 5.28 -9.39
CA LYS A 173 -2.68 5.08 -9.07
C LYS A 173 -2.90 4.07 -7.94
N ALA A 174 -2.01 3.09 -7.84
CA ALA A 174 -2.11 1.99 -6.88
C ALA A 174 -1.68 2.38 -5.47
N VAL A 175 -0.91 3.45 -5.31
CA VAL A 175 -0.37 3.91 -4.03
C VAL A 175 -0.95 5.29 -3.73
N ARG A 176 -1.70 5.40 -2.62
CA ARG A 176 -2.25 6.67 -2.14
C ARG A 176 -1.15 7.60 -1.64
N GLY A 177 -0.11 7.02 -1.05
CA GLY A 177 1.03 7.75 -0.51
C GLY A 177 1.83 6.88 0.46
N ILE A 178 2.58 7.52 1.35
CA ILE A 178 3.49 6.84 2.28
C ILE A 178 3.25 7.34 3.70
N LEU A 179 3.30 6.41 4.64
CA LEU A 179 3.30 6.70 6.06
C LEU A 179 4.44 5.90 6.71
N ASP A 180 5.44 6.57 7.27
CA ASP A 180 6.58 5.94 7.94
C ASP A 180 7.31 4.88 7.10
N ASP A 181 7.64 5.22 5.86
CA ASP A 181 8.25 4.31 4.87
C ASP A 181 7.38 3.08 4.50
N VAL A 182 6.12 3.06 4.92
CA VAL A 182 5.11 2.05 4.56
C VAL A 182 4.21 2.59 3.46
N LEU A 183 4.04 1.81 2.39
CA LEU A 183 3.16 2.16 1.28
C LEU A 183 1.69 2.10 1.70
N VAL A 184 0.95 3.19 1.58
CA VAL A 184 -0.51 3.17 1.78
C VAL A 184 -1.18 2.89 0.45
N LEU A 185 -1.79 1.71 0.33
CA LEU A 185 -2.37 1.27 -0.94
C LEU A 185 -3.72 1.94 -1.22
N ASN A 186 -3.94 2.30 -2.48
CA ASN A 186 -5.21 2.80 -2.96
C ASN A 186 -6.08 1.64 -3.48
N ILE A 187 -6.70 0.90 -2.55
CA ILE A 187 -7.38 -0.37 -2.89
C ILE A 187 -8.47 -0.20 -3.94
N SER A 188 -9.25 0.89 -3.88
CA SER A 188 -10.29 1.13 -4.90
C SER A 188 -9.69 1.24 -6.29
N ALA A 189 -8.62 2.03 -6.45
CA ALA A 189 -7.96 2.18 -7.75
C ALA A 189 -7.26 0.90 -8.23
N ILE A 190 -6.68 0.12 -7.30
CA ILE A 190 -6.10 -1.20 -7.60
C ILE A 190 -7.19 -2.13 -8.14
N PHE A 191 -8.34 -2.21 -7.47
CA PHE A 191 -9.45 -3.08 -7.88
C PHE A 191 -10.02 -2.65 -9.24
N ASP A 192 -10.26 -1.35 -9.43
CA ASP A 192 -10.78 -0.81 -10.69
C ASP A 192 -9.86 -1.16 -11.86
N ASP A 193 -8.56 -1.01 -11.65
CA ASP A 193 -7.55 -1.29 -12.66
C ASP A 193 -7.44 -2.79 -12.98
N ILE A 194 -7.38 -3.65 -11.96
CA ILE A 194 -7.32 -5.10 -12.15
C ILE A 194 -8.56 -5.61 -12.88
N VAL A 195 -9.75 -5.22 -12.44
CA VAL A 195 -11.02 -5.65 -13.06
C VAL A 195 -11.11 -5.18 -14.51
N ARG A 196 -10.66 -3.96 -14.81
CA ARG A 196 -10.59 -3.46 -16.19
C ARG A 196 -9.64 -4.30 -17.04
N ASN A 197 -8.40 -4.53 -16.59
CA ASN A 197 -7.40 -5.30 -17.34
C ASN A 197 -7.89 -6.74 -17.64
N ILE A 198 -8.52 -7.41 -16.66
CA ILE A 198 -9.05 -8.76 -16.84
C ILE A 198 -10.19 -8.77 -17.88
N LYS A 199 -11.07 -7.77 -17.87
CA LYS A 199 -12.17 -7.64 -18.84
C LYS A 199 -11.66 -7.40 -20.26
N GLU A 200 -10.68 -6.52 -20.42
CA GLU A 200 -10.12 -6.16 -21.73
C GLU A 200 -9.45 -7.37 -22.41
N GLN A 201 -8.79 -8.23 -21.64
CA GLN A 201 -8.20 -9.46 -22.17
C GLN A 201 -9.22 -10.57 -22.46
N SER A 202 -10.38 -10.56 -21.80
CA SER A 202 -11.47 -11.50 -22.12
C SER A 202 -12.17 -11.20 -23.46
N LEU A 203 -11.92 -10.02 -24.03
CA LEU A 203 -12.52 -9.54 -25.28
C LEU A 203 -11.58 -9.65 -26.50
N SER A 204 -10.33 -10.09 -26.30
CA SER A 204 -9.31 -10.27 -27.34
C SER A 204 -9.22 -11.73 -27.77
#